data_AF-A0A3S1DJ29-F1
#
_entry.id   AF-A0A3S1DJ29-F1
#
_cell.length_a   1.000
_cell.length_b   1.000
_cell.length_c   1.000
_cell.angle_alpha   90.00
_cell.angle_beta   90.00
_cell.angle_gamma   90.00
#
_symmetry.space_group_name_H-M   'P 1'
#
loop_
_entity.id
_entity.type
_entity.pdbx_description
1 polymer ?
#
loop_
_entity_poly.entity_id
_entity_poly.type
_entity_poly.pdbx_seq_one_letter_code
_entity_poly.pdbx_strand_id
1 'polypeptide(L)' 'SLQRAIRWGDGEKLFDLFTRTRAVRRSIIEAGQDIDVPDFGRQAVEHPAKQ' A
#
# COMPACT_ATOMS: atom_id res chain seq x y z
N SER A 1 -7.91 10.68 12.23
CA SER A 1 -6.91 10.69 11.16
C SER A 1 -5.58 10.19 11.69
N LEU A 2 -4.69 9.70 10.82
CA LEU A 2 -3.34 9.24 11.20
C LEU A 2 -2.54 10.35 11.90
N GLN A 3 -2.56 11.57 11.36
CA GLN A 3 -1.89 12.72 11.97
C GLN A 3 -2.30 12.97 13.42
N ARG A 4 -3.58 12.81 13.77
CA ARG A 4 -4.07 12.96 15.14
C ARG A 4 -3.54 11.85 16.05
N ALA A 5 -3.54 10.61 15.57
CA ALA A 5 -3.01 9.47 16.30
C ALA A 5 -1.54 9.65 16.66
N ILE A 6 -0.75 10.15 15.70
CA ILE A 6 0.67 10.49 15.91
C ILE A 6 0.81 11.62 16.94
N ARG A 7 0.07 12.72 16.79
CA ARG A 7 0.16 13.88 17.69
C ARG A 7 -0.18 13.57 19.14
N TRP A 8 -1.03 12.58 19.38
CA TRP A 8 -1.49 12.22 20.73
C TRP A 8 -0.97 10.87 21.23
N GLY A 9 -0.05 10.24 20.52
CA GLY A 9 0.56 8.97 20.96
C GLY A 9 -0.43 7.80 21.05
N ASP A 10 -1.47 7.80 20.21
CA ASP A 10 -2.50 6.76 20.19
C ASP A 10 -1.96 5.47 19.54
N GLY A 11 -1.24 4.67 20.35
CA GLY A 11 -0.50 3.49 19.91
C GLY A 11 -1.38 2.36 19.38
N GLU A 12 -2.55 2.14 19.98
CA GLU A 12 -3.49 1.10 19.56
C GLU A 12 -4.01 1.39 18.14
N LYS A 13 -4.45 2.62 17.89
CA LYS A 13 -4.92 3.02 16.57
C LYS A 13 -3.84 2.93 15.50
N LEU A 14 -2.59 3.26 15.83
CA LEU A 14 -1.46 3.11 14.93
C LEU A 14 -1.18 1.63 14.63
N PHE A 15 -1.19 0.79 15.66
CA PHE A 15 -0.98 -0.64 15.54
C PHE A 15 -2.04 -1.30 14.64
N ASP A 16 -3.32 -1.00 14.86
CA ASP A 16 -4.42 -1.54 14.05
C ASP A 16 -4.32 -1.12 12.59
N LEU A 17 -4.04 0.16 12.36
CA LEU A 17 -3.87 0.69 11.01
C LEU A 17 -2.71 -0.01 10.27
N PHE A 18 -1.56 -0.15 10.93
CA PHE A 18 -0.40 -0.80 10.31
C PHE A 18 -0.62 -2.30 10.12
N THR A 19 -1.29 -2.98 11.05
CA THR A 19 -1.68 -4.38 10.90
C THR A 19 -2.54 -4.58 9.65
N ARG A 20 -3.57 -3.73 9.48
CA ARG A 20 -4.45 -3.77 8.30
C ARG A 20 -3.70 -3.51 7.00
N THR A 21 -2.84 -2.49 6.94
CA THR A 21 -2.09 -2.16 5.71
C THR A 21 -1.08 -3.26 5.33
N ARG A 22 -0.45 -3.92 6.30
CA ARG A 22 0.42 -5.09 6.03
C ARG A 22 -0.34 -6.27 5.45
N ALA A 23 -1.58 -6.50 5.88
CA ALA A 23 -2.43 -7.53 5.30
C ALA A 23 -2.73 -7.25 3.81
N VAL A 24 -3.10 -6.01 3.49
CA VAL A 24 -3.32 -5.59 2.09
C VAL A 24 -2.06 -5.80 1.23
N ARG A 25 -0.88 -5.45 1.75
CA ARG A 25 0.39 -5.64 1.02
C ARG A 25 0.68 -7.12 0.73
N ARG A 26 0.44 -8.02 1.69
CA ARG A 26 0.60 -9.47 1.46
C ARG A 26 -0.32 -9.96 0.35
N SER A 27 -1.59 -9.55 0.36
CA SER A 27 -2.55 -9.94 -0.69
C SER A 27 -2.13 -9.47 -2.09
N ILE A 28 -1.53 -8.27 -2.21
CA ILE A 28 -0.99 -7.77 -3.50
C ILE A 28 0.16 -8.66 -3.99
N ILE A 29 1.08 -9.02 -3.09
CA ILE A 29 2.23 -9.88 -3.42
C ILE A 29 1.75 -11.29 -3.80
N GLU A 30 0.84 -11.88 -3.02
CA GLU A 30 0.23 -13.19 -3.28
C GLU A 30 -0.51 -13.24 -4.61
N ALA A 31 -1.14 -12.13 -5.02
CA ALA A 31 -1.79 -12.00 -6.31
C ALA A 31 -0.81 -11.78 -7.48
N GLY A 32 0.49 -11.66 -7.22
CA GLY A 32 1.51 -11.36 -8.24
C GLY A 32 1.38 -9.96 -8.84
N GLN A 33 0.71 -9.03 -8.16
CA GLN A 33 0.46 -7.66 -8.62
C GLN A 33 1.53 -6.67 -8.14
N ASP A 34 2.59 -7.16 -7.52
CA ASP A 34 3.72 -6.34 -7.12
C ASP A 34 4.65 -6.04 -8.28
N ILE A 35 5.16 -4.81 -8.34
CA ILE A 35 6.12 -4.38 -9.36
C ILE A 35 7.31 -3.75 -8.64
N ASP A 36 8.49 -4.36 -8.79
CA ASP A 36 9.75 -3.93 -8.16
C ASP A 36 10.38 -2.74 -8.90
N VAL A 37 9.62 -1.66 -9.05
CA VAL A 37 10.05 -0.39 -9.63
C VAL A 37 9.42 0.79 -8.88
N PRO A 38 10.03 1.99 -8.94
CA PRO A 38 9.47 3.20 -8.30
C PRO A 38 8.03 3.51 -8.76
N ASP A 39 7.28 4.23 -7.89
CA ASP A 39 5.88 4.59 -8.12
C ASP A 39 4.97 3.39 -8.47
N PHE A 40 5.32 2.21 -7.98
CA PHE A 40 4.54 0.97 -8.17
C PHE A 40 4.31 0.63 -9.65
N GLY A 41 5.26 0.99 -10.53
CA GLY A 41 5.14 0.71 -11.96
C GLY A 41 4.08 1.53 -12.69
N ARG A 42 3.46 2.55 -12.07
CA ARG A 42 2.47 3.41 -12.74
C ARG A 42 3.02 4.13 -13.96
N GLN A 43 4.32 4.44 -13.97
CA GLN A 43 5.00 5.04 -15.12
C GLN A 43 5.32 4.00 -16.22
N ALA A 44 5.35 2.71 -15.88
CA ALA A 44 5.80 1.63 -16.77
C ALA A 44 4.65 0.87 -17.44
N VAL A 45 3.40 1.06 -17.02
CA VAL A 45 2.22 0.56 -17.74
C VAL A 45 2.00 1.41 -18.99
N GLU A 46 2.77 1.13 -20.04
CA GLU A 46 2.32 1.42 -21.39
C GLU A 46 1.05 0.59 -21.63
N HIS A 47 -0.08 1.26 -21.85
CA HIS A 47 -1.30 0.59 -22.25
C HIS A 47 -1.00 -0.12 -23.58
N PRO A 48 -1.19 -1.45 -23.70
CA PRO A 48 -1.12 -2.07 -25.01
C PRO A 48 -2.15 -1.37 -25.89
N ALA A 49 -1.69 -0.82 -27.02
CA ALA A 49 -2.58 -0.23 -28.01
C ALA A 49 -3.69 -1.25 -28.29
N LYS A 50 -4.93 -0.91 -27.93
CA LYS A 50 -6.09 -1.73 -28.29
C LYS A 50 -6.08 -1.85 -29.82
N GLN A 51 -5.83 -3.06 -30.32
CA GLN A 51 -6.08 -3.43 -31.71
C GLN A 51 -7.59 -3.52 -31.93
#